data_AF-A0A1A8QR85-F1
#
_entry.id   AF-A0A1A8QR85-F1
#
_cell.length_a   1.000
_cell.length_b   1.000
_cell.length_c   1.000
_cell.angle_alpha   90.00
_cell.angle_beta   90.00
_cell.angle_gamma   90.00
#
_symmetry.space_group_name_H-M   'P 1'
#
loop_
_entity.id
_entity.type
_entity.pdbx_description
1 polymer ?
#
loop_
_entity_poly.entity_id
_entity_poly.type
_entity_poly.pdbx_seq_one_letter_code
_entity_poly.pdbx_strand_id
1 'polypeptide(L)'
;TTGLFQTLPKLKANMAPFEKSMEMMPFKQRKCLATRKDEVCSIRSKFPNKLPVIVERYIREKTLPLLDKTKFLVPSELTLGQFLCLLRNKIALDSSQTLFLLVAEKSMSCMSSSMGDIYSHHRDAD
;
A
#
# COMPACT_ATOMS: atom_id res chain seq x y z
N THR A 1 -1.81 -48.80 -8.04
CA THR A 1 -0.44 -48.22 -8.09
C THR A 1 -0.47 -46.88 -7.37
N THR A 2 -0.02 -46.88 -6.12
CA THR A 2 0.04 -45.71 -5.23
C THR A 2 1.22 -44.82 -5.61
N GLY A 3 0.95 -43.56 -5.97
CA GLY A 3 1.97 -42.55 -6.28
C GLY A 3 2.29 -41.69 -5.06
N LEU A 4 3.52 -41.77 -4.58
CA LEU A 4 4.07 -40.93 -3.52
C LEU A 4 4.41 -39.55 -4.11
N PHE A 5 3.69 -38.49 -3.73
CA PHE A 5 4.08 -37.11 -4.05
C PHE A 5 4.91 -36.55 -2.89
N GLN A 6 6.22 -36.48 -3.07
CA GLN A 6 7.12 -35.77 -2.17
C GLN A 6 7.01 -34.27 -2.48
N THR A 7 6.45 -33.48 -1.56
CA THR A 7 6.48 -32.02 -1.67
C THR A 7 7.90 -31.52 -1.42
N LEU A 8 8.56 -31.01 -2.46
CA LEU A 8 9.83 -30.29 -2.34
C LEU A 8 9.63 -29.01 -1.50
N PRO A 9 10.53 -28.70 -0.56
CA PRO A 9 10.47 -27.45 0.19
C PRO A 9 10.68 -26.27 -0.76
N LYS A 10 9.76 -25.31 -0.74
CA LYS A 10 9.86 -24.06 -1.50
C LYS A 10 11.15 -23.34 -1.10
N LEU A 11 12.16 -23.36 -1.98
CA LEU A 11 13.31 -22.46 -1.87
C LEU A 11 12.79 -21.02 -1.84
N LYS A 12 13.20 -20.26 -0.82
CA LYS A 12 13.07 -18.80 -0.82
C LYS A 12 13.83 -18.28 -2.05
N ALA A 13 13.09 -17.86 -3.08
CA ALA A 13 13.69 -17.20 -4.23
C ALA A 13 14.30 -15.88 -3.77
N ASN A 14 15.63 -15.79 -3.75
CA ASN A 14 16.32 -14.51 -3.73
C ASN A 14 15.98 -13.78 -5.04
N MET A 15 15.13 -12.76 -4.95
CA MET A 15 14.75 -11.93 -6.10
C MET A 15 15.94 -11.13 -6.64
N ALA A 16 15.96 -10.92 -7.95
CA ALA A 16 17.06 -10.26 -8.65
C ALA A 16 17.25 -8.79 -8.17
N PRO A 17 18.48 -8.27 -8.14
CA PRO A 17 18.77 -6.90 -7.66
C PRO A 17 18.03 -5.79 -8.39
N PHE A 18 17.60 -6.04 -9.64
CA PHE A 18 16.91 -5.07 -10.48
C PHE A 18 15.44 -4.85 -10.10
N GLU A 19 14.72 -5.87 -9.63
CA GLU A 19 13.33 -5.70 -9.18
C GLU A 19 13.25 -4.95 -7.85
N LYS A 20 14.24 -5.15 -6.99
CA LYS A 20 14.36 -4.49 -5.68
C LYS A 20 14.62 -2.98 -5.79
N SER A 21 15.25 -2.51 -6.86
CA SER A 21 15.54 -1.06 -7.04
C SER A 21 14.29 -0.27 -7.43
N MET A 22 13.34 -0.89 -8.13
CA MET A 22 12.08 -0.26 -8.53
C MET A 22 11.16 0.01 -7.33
N GLU A 23 11.26 -0.76 -6.25
CA GLU A 23 10.51 -0.55 -5.00
C GLU A 23 10.95 0.70 -4.22
N MET A 24 12.14 1.24 -4.50
CA MET A 24 12.60 2.50 -3.91
C MET A 24 12.12 3.74 -4.67
N MET A 25 11.55 3.57 -5.88
CA MET A 25 11.02 4.68 -6.67
C MET A 25 9.56 4.99 -6.32
N PRO A 26 9.18 6.27 -6.18
CA PRO A 26 7.79 6.67 -5.97
C PRO A 26 6.84 6.07 -7.01
N PHE A 27 5.64 5.69 -6.58
CA PHE A 27 4.64 5.00 -7.40
C PHE A 27 4.38 5.71 -8.73
N LYS A 28 4.28 7.03 -8.72
CA LYS A 28 4.00 7.84 -9.91
C LYS A 28 5.15 7.85 -10.93
N GLN A 29 6.37 7.52 -10.52
CA GLN A 29 7.54 7.41 -11.42
C GLN A 29 7.67 6.01 -12.03
N ARG A 30 7.03 4.99 -11.41
CA ARG A 30 7.07 3.60 -11.89
C ARG A 30 6.22 3.37 -13.14
N LYS A 31 5.16 4.16 -13.34
CA LYS A 31 4.21 4.03 -14.47
C LYS A 31 3.69 5.39 -14.93
N CYS A 32 3.44 5.51 -16.24
CA CYS A 32 2.84 6.72 -16.80
C CYS A 32 1.40 6.94 -16.30
N LEU A 33 0.91 8.18 -16.41
CA LEU A 33 -0.41 8.58 -15.91
C LEU A 33 -1.56 7.78 -16.54
N ALA A 34 -1.50 7.54 -17.85
CA ALA A 34 -2.56 6.81 -18.56
C ALA A 34 -2.74 5.40 -17.99
N THR A 35 -1.65 4.65 -17.82
CA THR A 35 -1.70 3.30 -17.23
C THR A 35 -2.24 3.31 -15.80
N ARG A 36 -1.89 4.32 -14.99
CA ARG A 36 -2.41 4.45 -13.61
C ARG A 36 -3.93 4.65 -13.61
N LYS A 37 -4.44 5.52 -14.49
CA LYS A 37 -5.88 5.75 -14.68
C LYS A 37 -6.64 4.51 -15.10
N ASP A 38 -6.10 3.77 -16.06
CA ASP A 38 -6.73 2.53 -16.54
C ASP A 38 -6.80 1.47 -15.44
N GLU A 39 -5.73 1.34 -14.64
CA GLU A 39 -5.70 0.45 -13.47
C GLU A 39 -6.75 0.85 -12.42
N VAL A 40 -6.85 2.15 -12.09
CA VAL A 40 -7.83 2.68 -11.14
C VAL A 40 -9.25 2.47 -11.64
N CYS A 41 -9.51 2.73 -12.92
CA CYS A 41 -10.82 2.51 -13.54
C CYS A 41 -11.22 1.03 -13.45
N SER A 42 -10.34 0.13 -13.89
CA SER A 42 -10.58 -1.31 -13.88
C SER A 42 -10.83 -1.86 -12.46
N ILE A 43 -10.02 -1.44 -11.48
CA ILE A 43 -10.14 -1.96 -10.12
C ILE A 43 -11.39 -1.42 -9.41
N ARG A 44 -11.79 -0.17 -9.67
CA ARG A 44 -13.01 0.41 -9.09
C ARG A 44 -14.27 -0.21 -9.68
N SER A 45 -14.29 -0.56 -10.97
CA SER A 45 -15.41 -1.32 -11.55
C SER A 45 -15.54 -2.72 -10.93
N LYS A 46 -14.43 -3.36 -10.57
CA LYS A 46 -14.44 -4.69 -9.92
C LYS A 46 -14.81 -4.63 -8.43
N PHE A 47 -14.44 -3.55 -7.75
CA PHE A 47 -14.65 -3.39 -6.30
C PHE A 47 -15.23 -2.01 -6.00
N PRO A 48 -16.54 -1.79 -6.23
CA PRO A 48 -17.14 -0.45 -6.17
C PRO A 48 -17.10 0.17 -4.76
N ASN A 49 -17.14 -0.67 -3.71
CA ASN A 49 -17.12 -0.23 -2.31
C ASN A 49 -15.70 -0.16 -1.73
N LYS A 50 -14.66 -0.21 -2.58
CA LYS A 50 -13.27 -0.13 -2.14
C LYS A 50 -12.49 0.91 -2.92
N LEU A 51 -11.53 1.51 -2.23
CA LEU A 51 -10.72 2.61 -2.71
C LEU A 51 -9.28 2.12 -2.93
N PRO A 52 -8.69 2.36 -4.11
CA PRO A 52 -7.27 2.13 -4.32
C PRO A 52 -6.49 3.21 -3.56
N VAL A 53 -5.66 2.81 -2.60
CA VAL A 53 -4.84 3.69 -1.78
C VAL A 53 -3.38 3.31 -1.96
N ILE A 54 -2.54 4.30 -2.27
CA ILE A 54 -1.10 4.13 -2.37
C ILE A 54 -0.46 4.60 -1.06
N VAL A 55 0.35 3.74 -0.44
CA VAL A 55 1.09 4.04 0.79
C VAL A 55 2.56 3.80 0.54
N GLU A 56 3.35 4.84 0.74
CA GLU A 56 4.81 4.81 0.57
C GLU A 56 5.49 5.36 1.82
N ARG A 57 6.71 4.88 2.08
CA ARG A 57 7.53 5.44 3.14
C ARG A 57 7.91 6.87 2.75
N TYR A 58 7.80 7.80 3.70
CA TYR A 58 8.20 9.18 3.46
C TYR A 58 9.67 9.28 3.03
N ILE A 59 9.97 10.13 2.05
CA ILE A 59 11.32 10.20 1.44
C ILE A 59 12.43 10.57 2.45
N ARG A 60 12.08 11.31 3.51
CA ARG A 60 13.04 11.70 4.56
C ARG A 60 13.08 10.71 5.73
N GLU A 61 12.22 9.70 5.74
CA GLU A 61 12.20 8.65 6.76
C GLU A 61 13.26 7.58 6.44
N LYS A 62 14.16 7.34 7.40
CA LYS A 62 15.31 6.44 7.24
C LYS A 62 15.22 5.19 8.11
N THR A 63 14.45 5.25 9.19
CA THR A 63 14.40 4.22 10.24
C THR A 63 13.24 3.26 10.05
N LEU A 64 12.12 3.73 9.50
CA LEU A 64 10.97 2.88 9.24
C LEU A 64 11.31 1.84 8.16
N PRO A 65 11.02 0.54 8.37
CA PRO A 65 11.18 -0.46 7.32
C PRO A 65 10.25 -0.18 6.13
N LEU A 66 10.64 -0.68 4.96
CA LEU A 66 9.80 -0.57 3.76
C LEU A 66 8.56 -1.47 3.89
N LEU A 67 7.46 -1.06 3.26
CA LEU A 67 6.27 -1.90 3.16
C LEU A 67 6.46 -2.92 2.03
N ASP A 68 6.12 -4.19 2.28
CA ASP A 68 6.11 -5.24 1.25
C ASP A 68 5.14 -4.93 0.09
N LYS A 69 4.10 -4.13 0.37
CA LYS A 69 3.10 -3.72 -0.62
C LYS A 69 2.80 -2.25 -0.43
N THR A 70 2.80 -1.51 -1.54
CA THR A 70 2.46 -0.07 -1.55
C THR A 70 1.05 0.21 -2.04
N LYS A 71 0.33 -0.78 -2.58
CA LYS A 71 -1.02 -0.64 -3.12
C LYS A 71 -2.02 -1.39 -2.24
N PHE A 72 -3.03 -0.68 -1.75
CA PHE A 72 -4.04 -1.19 -0.84
C PHE A 72 -5.43 -0.98 -1.44
N LEU A 73 -6.34 -1.88 -1.15
CA LEU A 73 -7.74 -1.78 -1.53
C LEU A 73 -8.57 -1.70 -0.25
N VAL A 74 -8.99 -0.49 0.10
CA VAL A 74 -9.50 -0.13 1.43
C VAL A 74 -11.02 0.10 1.36
N PRO A 75 -11.83 -0.46 2.26
CA PRO A 75 -13.26 -0.13 2.33
C PRO A 75 -13.49 1.37 2.57
N SER A 76 -14.53 1.94 1.96
CA SER A 76 -14.85 3.38 2.09
C SER A 76 -15.18 3.81 3.52
N GLU A 77 -15.84 2.93 4.29
CA GLU A 77 -16.36 3.20 5.63
C GLU A 77 -15.27 3.12 6.71
N LEU A 78 -14.13 2.52 6.37
CA LEU A 78 -13.02 2.34 7.28
C LEU A 78 -12.43 3.70 7.65
N THR A 79 -12.11 3.94 8.92
CA THR A 79 -11.54 5.23 9.34
C THR A 79 -10.02 5.25 9.14
N LEU A 80 -9.44 6.45 9.03
CA LEU A 80 -7.98 6.59 8.92
C LEU A 80 -7.25 5.97 10.11
N GLY A 81 -7.77 6.09 11.33
CA GLY A 81 -7.21 5.47 12.52
C GLY A 81 -7.24 3.93 12.47
N GLN A 82 -8.34 3.35 11.98
CA GLN A 82 -8.41 1.91 11.74
C GLN A 82 -7.41 1.48 10.67
N PHE A 83 -7.26 2.26 9.60
CA PHE A 83 -6.32 1.97 8.52
C PHE A 83 -4.88 2.01 9.03
N LEU A 84 -4.54 3.00 9.86
CA LEU A 84 -3.24 3.13 10.52
C LEU A 84 -2.92 1.91 11.39
N CYS A 85 -3.91 1.41 12.14
CA CYS A 85 -3.76 0.20 12.95
C CYS A 85 -3.46 -1.03 12.08
N LEU A 86 -4.18 -1.18 10.96
CA LEU A 86 -3.92 -2.26 9.99
C LEU A 86 -2.53 -2.16 9.38
N LEU A 87 -2.06 -0.96 9.03
CA LEU A 87 -0.71 -0.75 8.50
C LEU A 87 0.36 -1.03 9.55
N ARG A 88 0.14 -0.68 10.82
CA ARG A 88 1.06 -1.02 11.92
C ARG A 88 1.29 -2.53 12.00
N ASN A 89 0.26 -3.34 11.75
CA ASN A 89 0.39 -4.81 11.73
C ASN A 89 1.09 -5.36 10.46
N LYS A 90 1.27 -4.54 9.42
CA LYS A 90 1.99 -4.90 8.19
C LYS A 90 3.45 -4.46 8.19
N ILE A 91 3.82 -3.55 9.08
CA ILE A 91 5.17 -3.01 9.21
C ILE A 91 5.79 -3.66 10.44
N ALA A 92 7.03 -4.16 10.32
CA ALA A 92 7.78 -4.68 11.47
C ALA A 92 8.24 -3.51 12.35
N LEU A 93 7.31 -2.94 13.11
CA LEU A 93 7.52 -1.76 13.94
C LEU A 93 7.60 -2.15 15.42
N ASP A 94 8.58 -1.60 16.13
CA ASP A 94 8.71 -1.80 17.57
C ASP A 94 7.54 -1.13 18.33
N SER A 95 7.16 -1.69 19.49
CA SER A 95 6.10 -1.11 20.33
C SER A 95 6.38 0.33 20.76
N SER A 96 7.65 0.72 20.91
CA SER A 96 8.07 2.08 21.28
C SER A 96 7.98 3.09 20.15
N GLN A 97 7.88 2.63 18.89
CA GLN A 97 7.86 3.49 17.73
C GLN A 97 6.43 3.90 17.34
N THR A 98 6.27 5.17 16.97
CA THR A 98 5.00 5.74 16.51
C THR A 98 4.96 5.80 14.99
N LEU A 99 3.81 5.42 14.42
CA LEU A 99 3.53 5.51 13.00
C LEU A 99 2.55 6.65 12.74
N PHE A 100 2.86 7.48 11.75
CA PHE A 100 1.99 8.57 11.30
C PHE A 100 1.69 8.41 9.81
N LEU A 101 0.49 8.84 9.39
CA LEU A 101 0.09 8.91 7.99
C LEU A 101 -0.06 10.35 7.56
N LEU A 102 0.56 10.69 6.43
CA LEU A 102 0.38 11.95 5.74
C LEU A 102 -0.49 11.71 4.51
N VAL A 103 -1.56 12.48 4.37
CA VAL A 103 -2.44 12.43 3.20
C VAL A 103 -1.97 13.47 2.19
N ALA A 104 -1.82 13.05 0.93
CA ALA A 104 -1.36 13.87 -0.19
C ALA A 104 -0.09 14.69 0.12
N GLU A 105 0.84 14.09 0.88
CA GLU A 105 2.14 14.66 1.29
C GLU A 105 2.06 15.97 2.10
N LYS A 106 0.86 16.41 2.53
CA LYS A 106 0.66 17.76 3.07
C LYS A 106 0.18 17.79 4.51
N SER A 107 -0.82 16.99 4.87
CA SER A 107 -1.45 17.10 6.17
C SER A 107 -1.74 15.76 6.82
N MET A 108 -1.72 15.77 8.16
CA MET A 108 -2.36 14.74 8.96
C MET A 108 -3.88 14.98 8.86
N SER A 109 -4.60 14.04 8.25
CA SER A 109 -6.06 14.06 8.24
C SER A 109 -6.60 13.60 9.60
N CYS A 110 -7.88 13.89 9.88
CA CYS A 110 -8.49 13.47 11.13
C CYS A 110 -8.58 11.93 11.22
N MET A 111 -8.17 11.35 12.35
CA MET A 111 -8.17 9.89 12.55
C MET A 111 -9.58 9.28 12.51
N SER A 112 -10.61 10.08 12.80
CA SER A 112 -12.01 9.65 12.76
C SER A 112 -12.66 9.77 11.37
N SER A 113 -12.02 10.47 10.41
CA SER A 113 -12.54 10.58 9.05
C SER A 113 -12.55 9.22 8.35
N SER A 114 -13.60 8.97 7.58
CA SER A 114 -13.67 7.79 6.73
C SER A 114 -12.68 7.91 5.58
N MET A 115 -12.19 6.77 5.09
CA MET A 115 -11.32 6.72 3.91
C MET A 115 -12.05 7.23 2.66
N GLY A 116 -13.38 7.09 2.60
CA GLY A 116 -14.23 7.70 1.57
C GLY A 116 -14.17 9.22 1.57
N ASP A 117 -14.32 9.85 2.73
CA ASP A 117 -14.24 11.31 2.85
C ASP A 117 -12.84 11.81 2.49
N ILE A 118 -11.80 11.14 3.01
CA ILE A 118 -10.41 11.50 2.69
C ILE A 118 -10.16 11.39 1.19
N TYR A 119 -10.63 10.31 0.55
CA TYR A 119 -10.47 10.10 -0.88
C TYR A 119 -11.22 11.18 -1.70
N SER A 120 -12.43 11.58 -1.31
CA SER A 120 -13.18 12.61 -2.04
C SER A 120 -12.45 13.96 -2.05
N HIS A 121 -11.81 14.32 -0.93
CA HIS A 121 -11.09 15.58 -0.77
C HIS A 121 -9.65 15.58 -1.30
N HIS A 122 -8.98 14.41 -1.30
CA HIS A 122 -7.53 14.33 -1.54
C HIS A 122 -7.11 13.36 -2.66
N ARG A 123 -8.05 12.73 -3.38
CA ARG A 123 -7.68 11.90 -4.54
C ARG A 123 -6.88 12.70 -5.56
N ASP A 124 -5.92 12.04 -6.16
CA ASP A 124 -5.11 12.63 -7.22
C ASP A 124 -5.87 12.60 -8.57
N ALA A 125 -5.23 13.11 -9.61
CA ALA A 125 -5.80 13.14 -10.95
C ALA A 125 -5.72 11.78 -11.66
N ASP A 126 -5.03 10.81 -11.09
CA ASP A 126 -4.83 9.45 -11.61
C ASP A 126 -5.90 8.44 -11.18
#